data_AF-A0AB38Z7X7-F1
#
_entry.id   AF-A0AB38Z7X7-F1
#
_cell.length_a   1.000
_cell.length_b   1.000
_cell.length_c   1.000
_cell.angle_alpha   90.00
_cell.angle_beta   90.00
_cell.angle_gamma   90.00
#
_symmetry.space_group_name_H-M   'P 1'
#
loop_
_entity.id
_entity.type
_entity.pdbx_description
1 polymer ?
#
loop_
_entity_poly.entity_id
_entity_poly.type
_entity_poly.pdbx_seq_one_letter_code
_entity_poly.pdbx_strand_id
1 'polypeptide(L)'
;MSANNNKLMLNLAKEVLINSKTARNIIVKQYEKKYYKQILRNEDPLCSKNANLVKYYGVRAMAKSVIRNYDEKYISRESATRIINTLLESAVLQGNGKKKTMAAYRGNHGIDPPFFMAIAPTKKCNLCCTGCYASSRATTVETLDWPILDKIMHEAHDEMGIRFFVITGGEPLTYQNEGKTILDLPRQWHDSFFLMYTNGTLIDKKMAEEISKLGNLTPAISVEGFEEQTDARRGSGVYQQILKAMSNLRNEGVLFGTSVTATKNNIDVLLNDKLYSYYFENMRSSYMWLFQYMPIGRKFTTDLMLTPEQRFELFRKWQQLLKEKEWFVADFWNSAILSDGCISCARSGGYFYIDWNGNIMPCVFIPYYKDNVKDLFQKGKKIQDALFSDFFAKGRDWQNGYRNSNGNQGNMLMPCFIRDHHQEFLRIARDECHVLPEDAAAEEAMEDADYHAALMEFDEKLKAIEEPCWNSEFKMNPKNI
;
A
#
# COMPACT_ATOMS: atom_id res chain seq x y z
N MET A 1 7.43 -22.14 30.43
CA MET A 1 8.42 -21.12 30.84
C MET A 1 8.93 -20.20 29.71
N SER A 2 8.53 -20.36 28.44
CA SER A 2 9.06 -19.54 27.32
C SER A 2 8.22 -18.31 26.93
N ALA A 3 6.90 -18.31 27.12
CA ALA A 3 6.04 -17.20 26.69
C ALA A 3 6.11 -15.94 27.59
N ASN A 4 6.17 -16.12 28.92
CA ASN A 4 6.25 -15.01 29.88
C ASN A 4 7.59 -14.27 29.81
N ASN A 5 8.70 -15.01 29.61
CA ASN A 5 10.02 -14.40 29.46
C ASN A 5 10.12 -13.59 28.16
N ASN A 6 9.51 -14.06 27.06
CA ASN A 6 9.45 -13.32 25.80
C ASN A 6 8.61 -12.04 25.93
N LYS A 7 7.48 -12.10 26.64
CA LYS A 7 6.62 -10.92 26.88
C LYS A 7 7.32 -9.88 27.76
N LEU A 8 8.02 -10.31 28.82
CA LEU A 8 8.79 -9.42 29.69
C LEU A 8 9.94 -8.75 28.94
N MET A 9 10.71 -9.51 28.15
CA MET A 9 11.79 -8.97 27.31
C MET A 9 11.29 -8.02 26.24
N LEU A 10 10.13 -8.30 25.63
CA LEU A 10 9.51 -7.39 24.67
C LEU A 10 9.05 -6.09 25.34
N ASN A 11 8.41 -6.19 26.51
CA ASN A 11 8.00 -5.01 27.27
C ASN A 11 9.19 -4.16 27.70
N LEU A 12 10.28 -4.78 28.13
CA LEU A 12 11.53 -4.09 28.44
C LEU A 12 12.13 -3.44 27.18
N ALA A 13 12.13 -4.12 26.03
CA ALA A 13 12.58 -3.57 24.77
C ALA A 13 11.70 -2.38 24.31
N LYS A 14 10.38 -2.48 24.46
CA LYS A 14 9.42 -1.40 24.18
C LYS A 14 9.69 -0.18 25.07
N GLU A 15 9.83 -0.39 26.38
CA GLU A 15 10.18 0.65 27.36
C GLU A 15 11.50 1.34 27.01
N VAL A 16 12.54 0.56 26.72
CA VAL A 16 13.87 1.10 26.35
C VAL A 16 13.82 1.88 25.04
N LEU A 17 13.10 1.35 24.04
CA LEU A 17 12.88 2.06 22.78
C LEU A 17 12.16 3.38 23.08
N ILE A 18 11.01 3.38 23.73
CA ILE A 18 10.18 4.58 23.93
C ILE A 18 10.89 5.64 24.80
N ASN A 19 11.56 5.24 25.89
CA ASN A 19 11.99 6.16 26.94
C ASN A 19 13.45 6.64 26.82
N SER A 20 14.30 6.04 25.98
CA SER A 20 15.71 6.42 25.88
C SER A 20 16.17 6.59 24.44
N LYS A 21 16.31 7.85 24.00
CA LYS A 21 16.89 8.20 22.69
C LYS A 21 18.27 7.58 22.50
N THR A 22 19.12 7.63 23.52
CA THR A 22 20.47 7.06 23.49
C THR A 22 20.43 5.54 23.31
N ALA A 23 19.60 4.83 24.09
CA ALA A 23 19.49 3.38 23.96
C ALA A 23 18.85 2.97 22.62
N ARG A 24 17.81 3.67 22.17
CA ARG A 24 17.19 3.48 20.86
C ARG A 24 18.23 3.59 19.73
N ASN A 25 19.05 4.63 19.75
CA ASN A 25 20.10 4.84 18.76
C ASN A 25 21.18 3.75 18.80
N ILE A 26 21.55 3.26 19.98
CA ILE A 26 22.51 2.14 20.12
C ILE A 26 21.90 0.85 19.54
N ILE A 27 20.65 0.53 19.90
CA ILE A 27 19.94 -0.67 19.44
C ILE A 27 19.80 -0.64 17.91
N VAL A 28 19.35 0.48 17.34
CA VAL A 28 19.19 0.63 15.88
C VAL A 28 20.54 0.45 15.19
N LYS A 29 21.61 1.12 15.64
CA LYS A 29 22.95 0.96 15.05
C LYS A 29 23.48 -0.48 15.12
N GLN A 30 23.26 -1.17 16.24
CA GLN A 30 23.68 -2.57 16.38
C GLN A 30 22.89 -3.49 15.46
N TYR A 31 21.57 -3.29 15.37
CA TYR A 31 20.70 -4.05 14.47
C TYR A 31 21.09 -3.81 13.01
N GLU A 32 21.28 -2.55 12.60
CA GLU A 32 21.78 -2.19 11.27
C GLU A 32 23.10 -2.88 10.95
N LYS A 33 24.08 -2.84 11.85
CA LYS A 33 25.38 -3.48 11.65
C LYS A 33 25.25 -5.00 11.52
N LYS A 34 24.38 -5.65 12.31
CA LYS A 34 24.15 -7.10 12.26
C LYS A 34 23.45 -7.50 10.96
N TYR A 35 22.37 -6.80 10.61
CA TYR A 35 21.57 -7.10 9.43
C TYR A 35 22.32 -6.80 8.13
N TYR A 36 23.09 -5.69 8.08
CA TYR A 36 23.98 -5.40 6.96
C TYR A 36 25.04 -6.49 6.76
N LYS A 37 25.65 -6.99 7.85
CA LYS A 37 26.58 -8.13 7.77
C LYS A 37 25.90 -9.40 7.26
N GLN A 38 24.64 -9.65 7.62
CA GLN A 38 23.88 -10.79 7.13
C GLN A 38 23.63 -10.67 5.62
N ILE A 39 23.24 -9.50 5.13
CA ILE A 39 23.07 -9.22 3.69
C ILE A 39 24.39 -9.35 2.93
N LEU A 40 25.50 -8.90 3.50
CA LEU A 40 26.81 -9.06 2.85
C LEU A 40 27.23 -10.53 2.72
N ARG A 41 26.73 -11.41 3.59
CA ARG A 41 27.02 -12.85 3.58
C ARG A 41 26.06 -13.64 2.68
N ASN A 42 25.15 -12.98 1.96
CA ASN A 42 23.93 -13.64 1.52
C ASN A 42 24.12 -14.92 0.70
N GLU A 43 23.36 -15.93 1.12
CA GLU A 43 23.15 -17.26 0.52
C GLU A 43 21.68 -17.43 0.06
N ASP A 44 20.89 -16.34 -0.07
CA ASP A 44 19.48 -16.41 -0.51
C ASP A 44 19.42 -16.79 -2.01
N PRO A 45 18.88 -17.98 -2.36
CA PRO A 45 18.87 -18.46 -3.74
C PRO A 45 17.90 -17.67 -4.64
N LEU A 46 17.03 -16.83 -4.09
CA LEU A 46 15.96 -16.13 -4.83
C LEU A 46 16.19 -14.63 -5.00
N CYS A 47 17.19 -14.04 -4.31
CA CYS A 47 17.41 -12.60 -4.31
C CYS A 47 18.89 -12.24 -4.44
N SER A 48 19.23 -11.38 -5.41
CA SER A 48 20.60 -10.85 -5.52
C SER A 48 21.02 -10.03 -4.31
N LYS A 49 22.33 -9.89 -4.13
CA LYS A 49 22.92 -9.03 -3.09
C LYS A 49 22.37 -7.60 -3.16
N ASN A 50 22.22 -7.05 -4.36
CA ASN A 50 21.68 -5.70 -4.55
C ASN A 50 20.19 -5.62 -4.20
N ALA A 51 19.38 -6.60 -4.58
CA ALA A 51 17.98 -6.66 -4.16
C ALA A 51 17.85 -6.64 -2.62
N ASN A 52 18.70 -7.39 -1.94
CA ASN A 52 18.74 -7.41 -0.47
C ASN A 52 19.25 -6.11 0.15
N LEU A 53 20.21 -5.43 -0.48
CA LEU A 53 20.63 -4.08 -0.06
C LEU A 53 19.50 -3.06 -0.19
N VAL A 54 18.72 -3.12 -1.26
CA VAL A 54 17.54 -2.25 -1.45
C VAL A 54 16.49 -2.53 -0.36
N LYS A 55 16.20 -3.80 -0.06
CA LYS A 55 15.34 -4.20 1.08
C LYS A 55 15.81 -3.58 2.39
N TYR A 56 17.11 -3.64 2.67
CA TYR A 56 17.69 -2.99 3.85
C TYR A 56 17.50 -1.49 3.87
N TYR A 57 17.79 -0.80 2.75
CA TYR A 57 17.62 0.65 2.68
C TYR A 57 16.16 1.05 2.89
N GLY A 58 15.20 0.29 2.34
CA GLY A 58 13.77 0.50 2.59
C GLY A 58 13.40 0.40 4.07
N VAL A 59 13.74 -0.70 4.74
CA VAL A 59 13.47 -0.90 6.18
C VAL A 59 14.16 0.18 7.03
N ARG A 60 15.40 0.52 6.70
CA ARG A 60 16.17 1.57 7.38
C ARG A 60 15.51 2.94 7.24
N ALA A 61 15.15 3.33 6.02
CA ALA A 61 14.51 4.62 5.74
C ALA A 61 13.17 4.75 6.48
N MET A 62 12.37 3.67 6.51
CA MET A 62 11.11 3.61 7.24
C MET A 62 11.32 3.84 8.73
N ALA A 63 12.22 3.06 9.35
CA ALA A 63 12.53 3.18 10.76
C ALA A 63 13.05 4.58 11.13
N LYS A 64 14.02 5.10 10.36
CA LYS A 64 14.62 6.41 10.62
C LYS A 64 13.63 7.56 10.46
N SER A 65 12.74 7.52 9.47
CA SER A 65 11.74 8.57 9.28
C SER A 65 10.78 8.66 10.47
N VAL A 66 10.30 7.53 10.99
CA VAL A 66 9.43 7.48 12.17
C VAL A 66 10.20 7.89 13.44
N ILE A 67 11.41 7.36 13.65
CA ILE A 67 12.23 7.68 14.82
C ILE A 67 12.57 9.17 14.87
N ARG A 68 12.91 9.79 13.74
CA ARG A 68 13.20 11.23 13.66
C ARG A 68 12.02 12.05 14.16
N ASN A 69 10.82 11.78 13.65
CA ASN A 69 9.62 12.52 14.04
C ASN A 69 9.23 12.26 15.50
N TYR A 70 9.45 11.04 16.01
CA TYR A 70 9.25 10.75 17.43
C TYR A 70 10.25 11.47 18.35
N ASP A 71 11.55 11.41 18.03
CA ASP A 71 12.61 12.06 18.82
C ASP A 71 12.48 13.59 18.82
N GLU A 72 11.92 14.17 17.76
CA GLU A 72 11.61 15.59 17.64
C GLU A 72 10.22 15.97 18.20
N LYS A 73 9.50 15.02 18.81
CA LYS A 73 8.20 15.19 19.48
C LYS A 73 7.04 15.57 18.55
N TYR A 74 7.14 15.27 17.26
CA TYR A 74 6.03 15.38 16.31
C TYR A 74 5.11 14.16 16.30
N ILE A 75 5.53 13.06 16.94
CA ILE A 75 4.68 11.91 17.20
C ILE A 75 4.52 11.79 18.71
N SER A 76 3.27 11.73 19.19
CA SER A 76 3.00 11.60 20.62
C SER A 76 3.46 10.26 21.16
N ARG A 77 3.79 10.20 22.45
CA ARG A 77 4.17 8.94 23.12
C ARG A 77 3.07 7.89 23.00
N GLU A 78 1.81 8.30 23.10
CA GLU A 78 0.67 7.40 22.95
C GLU A 78 0.60 6.82 21.53
N SER A 79 0.67 7.66 20.50
CA SER A 79 0.69 7.22 19.10
C SER A 79 1.87 6.28 18.84
N ALA A 80 3.08 6.65 19.26
CA ALA A 80 4.26 5.80 19.10
C ALA A 80 4.10 4.46 19.83
N THR A 81 3.57 4.46 21.05
CA THR A 81 3.36 3.24 21.85
C THR A 81 2.35 2.31 21.16
N ARG A 82 1.22 2.84 20.68
CA ARG A 82 0.21 2.04 19.98
C ARG A 82 0.75 1.50 18.66
N ILE A 83 1.44 2.32 17.86
CA ILE A 83 2.07 1.87 16.60
C ILE A 83 3.10 0.77 16.86
N ILE A 84 3.96 0.95 17.87
CA ILE A 84 4.95 -0.06 18.28
C ILE A 84 4.23 -1.33 18.76
N ASN A 85 3.16 -1.21 19.55
CA ASN A 85 2.41 -2.37 20.02
C ASN A 85 1.77 -3.11 18.84
N THR A 86 1.03 -2.44 17.97
CA THR A 86 0.36 -3.08 16.84
C THR A 86 1.37 -3.65 15.84
N LEU A 87 2.44 -2.94 15.49
CA LEU A 87 3.47 -3.42 14.56
C LEU A 87 4.35 -4.51 15.17
N LEU A 88 4.86 -4.37 16.40
CA LEU A 88 5.68 -5.41 17.04
C LEU A 88 4.86 -6.62 17.50
N GLU A 89 3.61 -6.46 17.92
CA GLU A 89 2.75 -7.60 18.19
C GLU A 89 2.37 -8.28 16.87
N SER A 90 2.06 -7.54 15.81
CA SER A 90 1.82 -8.18 14.52
C SER A 90 3.05 -8.91 13.94
N ALA A 91 4.28 -8.45 14.23
CA ALA A 91 5.54 -8.95 13.65
C ALA A 91 6.36 -9.91 14.55
N VAL A 92 6.45 -9.68 15.86
CA VAL A 92 7.28 -10.45 16.81
C VAL A 92 6.45 -11.45 17.60
N LEU A 93 5.30 -11.02 18.09
CA LEU A 93 4.36 -11.85 18.82
C LEU A 93 3.12 -11.99 17.97
N GLN A 94 3.19 -12.67 16.81
CA GLN A 94 1.96 -13.18 16.19
C GLN A 94 1.15 -13.76 17.37
N GLY A 95 0.07 -13.07 17.78
CA GLY A 95 -0.56 -13.38 19.06
C GLY A 95 -0.94 -14.85 19.03
N ASN A 96 -0.94 -15.56 20.17
CA ASN A 96 -1.32 -16.98 20.14
C ASN A 96 -2.64 -17.21 19.38
N GLY A 97 -3.56 -16.22 19.40
CA GLY A 97 -4.73 -16.13 18.51
C GLY A 97 -4.37 -16.00 17.02
N LYS A 98 -3.71 -14.92 16.59
CA LYS A 98 -3.32 -14.70 15.18
C LYS A 98 -2.55 -15.88 14.58
N LYS A 99 -1.57 -16.47 15.28
CA LYS A 99 -0.85 -17.67 14.78
C LYS A 99 -1.79 -18.82 14.51
N LYS A 100 -2.69 -19.08 15.45
CA LYS A 100 -3.65 -20.18 15.36
C LYS A 100 -4.62 -19.93 14.21
N THR A 101 -5.12 -18.71 14.05
CA THR A 101 -5.99 -18.31 12.94
C THR A 101 -5.28 -18.48 11.59
N MET A 102 -4.06 -17.94 11.44
CA MET A 102 -3.29 -18.09 10.19
C MET A 102 -2.93 -19.54 9.89
N ALA A 103 -2.61 -20.35 10.91
CA ALA A 103 -2.32 -21.76 10.75
C ALA A 103 -3.58 -22.56 10.36
N ALA A 104 -4.75 -22.21 10.91
CA ALA A 104 -6.03 -22.79 10.51
C ALA A 104 -6.37 -22.42 9.06
N TYR A 105 -6.21 -21.14 8.69
CA TYR A 105 -6.38 -20.68 7.31
C TYR A 105 -5.49 -21.47 6.35
N ARG A 106 -4.19 -21.58 6.65
CA ARG A 106 -3.24 -22.37 5.85
C ARG A 106 -3.62 -23.84 5.79
N GLY A 107 -4.07 -24.43 6.90
CA GLY A 107 -4.53 -25.82 6.94
C GLY A 107 -5.74 -26.07 6.04
N ASN A 108 -6.67 -25.11 5.96
CA ASN A 108 -7.89 -25.21 5.16
C ASN A 108 -7.68 -24.88 3.68
N HIS A 109 -6.73 -23.99 3.37
CA HIS A 109 -6.58 -23.40 2.04
C HIS A 109 -5.25 -23.70 1.34
N GLY A 110 -4.27 -24.30 2.03
CA GLY A 110 -2.97 -24.65 1.47
C GLY A 110 -1.98 -23.48 1.30
N ILE A 111 -2.40 -22.23 1.53
CA ILE A 111 -1.57 -21.02 1.45
C ILE A 111 -1.70 -20.16 2.69
N ASP A 112 -0.68 -19.35 2.99
CA ASP A 112 -0.78 -18.35 4.06
C ASP A 112 -1.74 -17.23 3.63
N PRO A 113 -2.48 -16.61 4.56
CA PRO A 113 -3.42 -15.53 4.23
C PRO A 113 -2.70 -14.28 3.68
N PRO A 114 -3.42 -13.40 2.97
CA PRO A 114 -2.90 -12.09 2.60
C PRO A 114 -2.47 -11.27 3.83
N PHE A 115 -1.50 -10.39 3.65
CA PHE A 115 -0.94 -9.57 4.72
C PHE A 115 -1.88 -8.46 5.15
N PHE A 116 -2.60 -7.85 4.20
CA PHE A 116 -3.55 -6.78 4.45
C PHE A 116 -4.75 -6.86 3.51
N MET A 117 -5.78 -6.09 3.85
CA MET A 117 -6.94 -5.86 3.00
C MET A 117 -7.08 -4.36 2.74
N ALA A 118 -7.31 -3.99 1.49
CA ALA A 118 -7.76 -2.66 1.13
C ALA A 118 -9.28 -2.63 1.04
N ILE A 119 -9.91 -1.58 1.55
CA ILE A 119 -11.36 -1.44 1.50
C ILE A 119 -11.75 0.02 1.23
N ALA A 120 -12.76 0.20 0.38
CA ALA A 120 -13.34 1.49 0.04
C ALA A 120 -14.81 1.54 0.44
N PRO A 121 -15.13 1.91 1.69
CA PRO A 121 -16.51 1.83 2.17
C PRO A 121 -17.50 2.79 1.47
N THR A 122 -17.02 3.85 0.80
CA THR A 122 -17.86 4.79 0.06
C THR A 122 -17.21 5.27 -1.23
N LYS A 123 -18.00 5.47 -2.28
CA LYS A 123 -17.60 6.17 -3.52
C LYS A 123 -17.73 7.69 -3.39
N LYS A 124 -18.38 8.19 -2.34
CA LYS A 124 -18.67 9.63 -2.18
C LYS A 124 -17.39 10.40 -1.89
N CYS A 125 -17.17 11.52 -2.58
CA CYS A 125 -16.02 12.39 -2.34
C CYS A 125 -16.41 13.85 -2.43
N ASN A 126 -15.88 14.69 -1.55
CA ASN A 126 -16.12 16.14 -1.61
C ASN A 126 -15.28 16.86 -2.68
N LEU A 127 -14.39 16.15 -3.39
CA LEU A 127 -13.61 16.66 -4.52
C LEU A 127 -14.00 15.96 -5.84
N CYS A 128 -13.47 16.45 -6.96
CA CYS A 128 -13.75 15.94 -8.30
C CYS A 128 -12.45 15.85 -9.14
N CYS A 129 -11.41 15.22 -8.59
CA CYS A 129 -10.06 15.28 -9.14
C CYS A 129 -9.96 14.77 -10.59
N THR A 130 -9.10 15.42 -11.39
CA THR A 130 -8.71 14.95 -12.71
C THR A 130 -7.95 13.63 -12.61
N GLY A 131 -8.33 12.64 -13.43
CA GLY A 131 -7.72 11.31 -13.43
C GLY A 131 -7.94 10.52 -12.13
N CYS A 132 -9.13 10.66 -11.52
CA CYS A 132 -9.49 9.89 -10.32
C CYS A 132 -9.83 8.43 -10.69
N TYR A 133 -9.05 7.48 -10.16
CA TYR A 133 -9.25 6.03 -10.40
C TYR A 133 -10.63 5.53 -9.92
N ALA A 134 -11.18 6.13 -8.86
CA ALA A 134 -12.45 5.73 -8.26
C ALA A 134 -13.68 6.40 -8.91
N SER A 135 -13.48 7.29 -9.89
CA SER A 135 -14.57 8.08 -10.51
C SER A 135 -15.44 8.88 -9.54
N SER A 136 -14.96 9.09 -8.31
CA SER A 136 -15.70 9.68 -7.20
C SER A 136 -15.97 11.17 -7.35
N ARG A 137 -17.11 11.63 -6.81
CA ARG A 137 -17.55 13.03 -6.81
C ARG A 137 -18.56 13.27 -5.68
N ALA A 138 -19.04 14.50 -5.51
CA ALA A 138 -20.00 14.80 -4.44
C ALA A 138 -21.37 14.13 -4.64
N THR A 139 -21.73 13.83 -5.89
CA THR A 139 -23.01 13.22 -6.27
C THR A 139 -23.01 11.69 -6.32
N THR A 140 -21.86 11.03 -6.12
CA THR A 140 -21.84 9.57 -5.94
C THR A 140 -22.37 9.22 -4.55
N VAL A 141 -23.17 8.15 -4.49
CA VAL A 141 -23.93 7.77 -3.28
C VAL A 141 -23.64 6.34 -2.83
N GLU A 142 -22.97 5.57 -3.67
CA GLU A 142 -22.62 4.17 -3.42
C GLU A 142 -21.76 4.07 -2.16
N THR A 143 -22.27 3.32 -1.19
CA THR A 143 -21.68 3.16 0.14
C THR A 143 -22.06 1.77 0.65
N LEU A 144 -21.13 1.08 1.30
CA LEU A 144 -21.42 -0.17 2.01
C LEU A 144 -22.26 0.13 3.26
N ASP A 145 -23.26 -0.71 3.50
CA ASP A 145 -23.96 -0.69 4.78
C ASP A 145 -23.03 -1.16 5.91
N TRP A 146 -23.15 -0.53 7.08
CA TRP A 146 -22.31 -0.82 8.23
C TRP A 146 -22.34 -2.30 8.63
N PRO A 147 -23.49 -3.00 8.66
CA PRO A 147 -23.50 -4.44 8.98
C PRO A 147 -22.69 -5.30 7.99
N ILE A 148 -22.67 -4.93 6.70
CA ILE A 148 -21.85 -5.62 5.70
C ILE A 148 -20.38 -5.32 5.93
N LEU A 149 -20.04 -4.05 6.14
CA LEU A 149 -18.67 -3.61 6.44
C LEU A 149 -18.12 -4.29 7.70
N ASP A 150 -18.88 -4.32 8.78
CA ASP A 150 -18.50 -4.96 10.04
C ASP A 150 -18.27 -6.47 9.86
N LYS A 151 -19.13 -7.15 9.10
CA LYS A 151 -18.95 -8.58 8.78
C LYS A 151 -17.69 -8.84 7.94
N ILE A 152 -17.40 -8.01 6.93
CA ILE A 152 -16.15 -8.09 6.16
C ILE A 152 -14.94 -7.99 7.10
N MET A 153 -14.97 -7.02 8.02
CA MET A 153 -13.88 -6.78 8.97
C MET A 153 -13.71 -7.96 9.93
N HIS A 154 -14.80 -8.53 10.45
CA HIS A 154 -14.77 -9.74 11.27
C HIS A 154 -14.14 -10.93 10.53
N GLU A 155 -14.58 -11.23 9.30
CA GLU A 155 -14.01 -12.34 8.52
C GLU A 155 -12.51 -12.12 8.24
N ALA A 156 -12.12 -10.92 7.83
CA ALA A 156 -10.72 -10.58 7.59
C ALA A 156 -9.86 -10.67 8.88
N HIS A 157 -10.38 -10.17 10.00
CA HIS A 157 -9.65 -10.09 11.25
C HIS A 157 -9.59 -11.43 11.99
N ASP A 158 -10.74 -12.04 12.26
CA ASP A 158 -10.87 -13.19 13.17
C ASP A 158 -10.68 -14.53 12.46
N GLU A 159 -11.00 -14.60 11.17
CA GLU A 159 -10.90 -15.86 10.40
C GLU A 159 -9.63 -15.94 9.55
N MET A 160 -9.19 -14.82 8.97
CA MET A 160 -7.96 -14.78 8.18
C MET A 160 -6.73 -14.33 8.98
N GLY A 161 -6.93 -13.62 10.10
CA GLY A 161 -5.83 -13.12 10.93
C GLY A 161 -5.19 -11.82 10.42
N ILE A 162 -5.86 -11.09 9.53
CA ILE A 162 -5.40 -9.79 9.04
C ILE A 162 -5.42 -8.78 10.19
N ARG A 163 -4.36 -7.98 10.29
CA ARG A 163 -4.22 -6.91 11.31
C ARG A 163 -3.78 -5.58 10.71
N PHE A 164 -3.61 -5.52 9.40
CA PHE A 164 -3.31 -4.29 8.68
C PHE A 164 -4.43 -4.06 7.67
N PHE A 165 -5.07 -2.91 7.78
CA PHE A 165 -6.18 -2.51 6.93
C PHE A 165 -5.86 -1.19 6.25
N VAL A 166 -6.10 -1.14 4.95
CA VAL A 166 -5.95 0.06 4.15
C VAL A 166 -7.34 0.57 3.80
N ILE A 167 -7.68 1.76 4.27
CA ILE A 167 -8.94 2.42 3.99
C ILE A 167 -8.72 3.42 2.85
N THR A 168 -9.57 3.32 1.84
CA THR A 168 -9.59 4.21 0.66
C THR A 168 -11.05 4.48 0.26
N GLY A 169 -11.28 4.81 -1.01
CA GLY A 169 -12.61 5.02 -1.58
C GLY A 169 -13.11 6.43 -1.38
N GLY A 170 -13.67 7.03 -2.44
CA GLY A 170 -14.15 8.39 -2.40
C GLY A 170 -13.26 9.30 -1.53
N GLU A 171 -13.87 9.96 -0.55
CA GLU A 171 -13.18 10.44 0.64
C GLU A 171 -13.68 9.64 1.87
N PRO A 172 -12.84 8.84 2.55
CA PRO A 172 -13.30 7.98 3.65
C PRO A 172 -13.97 8.74 4.79
N LEU A 173 -13.52 9.97 5.08
CA LEU A 173 -14.11 10.81 6.12
C LEU A 173 -15.54 11.30 5.80
N THR A 174 -16.05 11.02 4.59
CA THR A 174 -17.46 11.24 4.24
C THR A 174 -18.36 10.03 4.50
N TYR A 175 -17.79 8.87 4.82
CA TYR A 175 -18.55 7.65 5.10
C TYR A 175 -19.43 7.85 6.34
N GLN A 176 -20.74 7.66 6.16
CA GLN A 176 -21.72 7.57 7.23
C GLN A 176 -22.80 6.56 6.85
N ASN A 177 -23.07 5.61 7.72
CA ASN A 177 -24.17 4.65 7.57
C ASN A 177 -24.62 4.20 8.97
N GLU A 178 -25.92 4.18 9.23
CA GLU A 178 -26.51 3.78 10.53
C GLU A 178 -25.88 4.46 11.76
N GLY A 179 -25.52 5.74 11.65
CA GLY A 179 -24.89 6.51 12.74
C GLY A 179 -23.42 6.16 13.00
N LYS A 180 -22.82 5.31 12.17
CA LYS A 180 -21.41 4.94 12.20
C LYS A 180 -20.61 5.72 11.18
N THR A 181 -19.35 5.96 11.51
CA THR A 181 -18.36 6.65 10.69
C THR A 181 -17.19 5.71 10.40
N ILE A 182 -16.30 6.14 9.50
CA ILE A 182 -15.10 5.35 9.23
C ILE A 182 -14.18 5.17 10.46
N LEU A 183 -14.25 6.11 11.42
CA LEU A 183 -13.46 6.07 12.65
C LEU A 183 -13.95 5.01 13.65
N ASP A 184 -15.14 4.45 13.45
CA ASP A 184 -15.63 3.34 14.27
C ASP A 184 -14.82 2.06 14.02
N LEU A 185 -14.25 1.87 12.82
CA LEU A 185 -13.38 0.72 12.51
C LEU A 185 -12.12 0.65 13.40
N PRO A 186 -11.22 1.65 13.40
CA PRO A 186 -10.05 1.64 14.27
C PRO A 186 -10.40 1.64 15.76
N ARG A 187 -11.59 2.14 16.13
CA ARG A 187 -12.09 2.12 17.51
C ARG A 187 -12.48 0.70 17.96
N GLN A 188 -13.16 -0.05 17.10
CA GLN A 188 -13.59 -1.42 17.36
C GLN A 188 -12.43 -2.41 17.27
N TRP A 189 -11.61 -2.30 16.22
CA TRP A 189 -10.49 -3.21 15.94
C TRP A 189 -9.17 -2.63 16.44
N HIS A 190 -9.11 -2.31 17.73
CA HIS A 190 -8.01 -1.56 18.35
C HIS A 190 -6.65 -2.29 18.32
N ASP A 191 -6.62 -3.60 18.10
CA ASP A 191 -5.42 -4.43 17.93
C ASP A 191 -4.93 -4.49 16.48
N SER A 192 -5.59 -3.76 15.57
CA SER A 192 -5.25 -3.65 14.16
C SER A 192 -4.71 -2.25 13.82
N PHE A 193 -3.88 -2.19 12.79
CA PHE A 193 -3.30 -0.96 12.26
C PHE A 193 -4.05 -0.54 11.00
N PHE A 194 -4.35 0.75 10.91
CA PHE A 194 -5.10 1.33 9.80
C PHE A 194 -4.27 2.39 9.09
N LEU A 195 -4.15 2.26 7.77
CA LEU A 195 -3.67 3.31 6.88
C LEU A 195 -4.88 3.86 6.13
N MET A 196 -5.15 5.17 6.20
CA MET A 196 -6.27 5.79 5.49
C MET A 196 -5.78 6.80 4.48
N TYR A 197 -6.05 6.55 3.20
CA TYR A 197 -5.86 7.54 2.15
C TYR A 197 -6.99 8.57 2.22
N THR A 198 -6.63 9.85 2.31
CA THR A 198 -7.60 10.95 2.43
C THR A 198 -7.08 12.18 1.68
N ASN A 199 -7.98 12.97 1.12
CA ASN A 199 -7.68 14.28 0.54
C ASN A 199 -7.33 15.34 1.60
N GLY A 200 -7.52 15.04 2.89
CA GLY A 200 -7.14 15.88 4.01
C GLY A 200 -8.06 17.08 4.27
N THR A 201 -8.94 17.45 3.35
CA THR A 201 -9.78 18.66 3.46
C THR A 201 -10.77 18.63 4.63
N LEU A 202 -11.11 17.43 5.12
CA LEU A 202 -12.00 17.21 6.27
C LEU A 202 -11.25 17.04 7.60
N ILE A 203 -9.93 17.20 7.61
CA ILE A 203 -9.11 17.10 8.83
C ILE A 203 -8.92 18.49 9.44
N ASP A 204 -9.92 18.90 10.21
CA ASP A 204 -9.80 20.03 11.12
C ASP A 204 -9.09 19.62 12.43
N LYS A 205 -9.04 20.56 13.40
CA LYS A 205 -8.42 20.30 14.70
C LYS A 205 -9.13 19.18 15.46
N LYS A 206 -10.46 19.17 15.47
CA LYS A 206 -11.26 18.16 16.20
C LYS A 206 -11.06 16.78 15.60
N MET A 207 -11.03 16.68 14.27
CA MET A 207 -10.74 15.44 13.57
C MET A 207 -9.34 14.93 13.88
N ALA A 208 -8.32 15.80 13.90
CA ALA A 208 -6.96 15.43 14.28
C ALA A 208 -6.88 14.94 15.74
N GLU A 209 -7.58 15.60 16.68
CA GLU A 209 -7.69 15.17 18.08
C GLU A 209 -8.33 13.77 18.18
N GLU A 210 -9.41 13.50 17.43
CA GLU A 210 -10.05 12.19 17.40
C GLU A 210 -9.13 11.09 16.83
N ILE A 211 -8.42 11.37 15.74
CA ILE A 211 -7.43 10.45 15.17
C ILE A 211 -6.30 10.17 16.18
N SER A 212 -5.83 11.18 16.90
CA SER A 212 -4.80 11.03 17.94
C SER A 212 -5.24 10.08 19.05
N LYS A 213 -6.50 10.18 19.53
CA LYS A 213 -7.08 9.28 20.54
C LYS A 213 -7.21 7.83 20.08
N LEU A 214 -7.40 7.60 18.77
CA LEU A 214 -7.41 6.25 18.19
C LEU A 214 -6.01 5.64 18.20
N GLY A 215 -5.00 6.41 17.79
CA GLY A 215 -3.56 6.05 17.85
C GLY A 215 -3.15 4.76 17.12
N ASN A 216 -4.05 4.09 16.42
CA ASN A 216 -3.82 2.95 15.52
C ASN A 216 -4.21 3.25 14.06
N LEU A 217 -4.52 4.51 13.75
CA LEU A 217 -4.86 5.02 12.43
C LEU A 217 -3.83 6.06 11.98
N THR A 218 -3.23 5.86 10.81
CA THR A 218 -2.35 6.84 10.16
C THR A 218 -2.97 7.37 8.87
N PRO A 219 -3.15 8.69 8.74
CA PRO A 219 -3.57 9.30 7.47
C PRO A 219 -2.40 9.38 6.48
N ALA A 220 -2.66 9.02 5.22
CA ALA A 220 -1.81 9.34 4.08
C ALA A 220 -2.48 10.45 3.26
N ILE A 221 -1.98 11.68 3.44
CA ILE A 221 -2.59 12.88 2.87
C ILE A 221 -2.20 13.01 1.40
N SER A 222 -3.22 12.98 0.56
CA SER A 222 -3.12 13.13 -0.89
C SER A 222 -2.62 14.52 -1.30
N VAL A 223 -1.47 14.59 -2.00
CA VAL A 223 -0.85 15.83 -2.48
C VAL A 223 -0.02 15.55 -3.74
N GLU A 224 0.03 16.46 -4.71
CA GLU A 224 0.60 16.14 -6.06
C GLU A 224 1.98 16.74 -6.35
N GLY A 225 2.50 17.52 -5.42
CA GLY A 225 3.65 18.38 -5.65
C GLY A 225 3.57 19.57 -4.71
N PHE A 226 3.77 20.78 -5.23
CA PHE A 226 3.45 22.02 -4.52
C PHE A 226 2.02 22.47 -4.87
N GLU A 227 1.72 23.73 -4.61
CA GLU A 227 0.39 24.33 -4.84
C GLU A 227 -0.08 24.17 -6.28
N GLU A 228 0.77 24.54 -7.24
CA GLU A 228 0.45 24.46 -8.67
C GLU A 228 -0.02 23.05 -9.09
N GLN A 229 0.77 22.01 -8.82
CA GLN A 229 0.45 20.64 -9.23
C GLN A 229 -0.77 20.10 -8.46
N THR A 230 -0.88 20.44 -7.18
CA THR A 230 -1.97 19.95 -6.32
C THR A 230 -3.30 20.57 -6.73
N ASP A 231 -3.34 21.88 -6.89
CA ASP A 231 -4.57 22.59 -7.23
C ASP A 231 -5.00 22.31 -8.67
N ALA A 232 -4.05 22.18 -9.61
CA ALA A 232 -4.34 21.82 -11.00
C ALA A 232 -5.10 20.49 -11.11
N ARG A 233 -4.78 19.51 -10.26
CA ARG A 233 -5.45 18.20 -10.27
C ARG A 233 -6.68 18.15 -9.37
N ARG A 234 -6.62 18.78 -8.19
CA ARG A 234 -7.59 18.56 -7.09
C ARG A 234 -8.58 19.70 -6.89
N GLY A 235 -8.34 20.86 -7.50
CA GLY A 235 -9.14 22.06 -7.38
C GLY A 235 -8.42 23.17 -6.61
N SER A 236 -8.75 24.43 -6.94
CA SER A 236 -8.14 25.60 -6.32
C SER A 236 -8.31 25.63 -4.80
N GLY A 237 -7.24 25.97 -4.09
CA GLY A 237 -7.19 26.11 -2.63
C GLY A 237 -7.15 24.80 -1.86
N VAL A 238 -7.07 23.65 -2.56
CA VAL A 238 -6.96 22.33 -1.91
C VAL A 238 -5.59 22.17 -1.26
N TYR A 239 -4.52 22.68 -1.89
CA TYR A 239 -3.18 22.65 -1.31
C TYR A 239 -3.12 23.30 0.07
N GLN A 240 -3.73 24.48 0.24
CA GLN A 240 -3.74 25.17 1.53
C GLN A 240 -4.51 24.39 2.61
N GLN A 241 -5.61 23.73 2.22
CA GLN A 241 -6.36 22.85 3.13
C GLN A 241 -5.51 21.64 3.55
N ILE A 242 -4.75 21.05 2.62
CA ILE A 242 -3.80 19.96 2.89
C ILE A 242 -2.73 20.40 3.89
N LEU A 243 -2.12 21.57 3.71
CA LEU A 243 -1.11 22.09 4.65
C LEU A 243 -1.69 22.28 6.05
N LYS A 244 -2.93 22.79 6.14
CA LYS A 244 -3.65 22.92 7.41
C LYS A 244 -3.92 21.57 8.06
N ALA A 245 -4.37 20.58 7.29
CA ALA A 245 -4.59 19.22 7.78
C ALA A 245 -3.32 18.59 8.36
N MET A 246 -2.19 18.66 7.63
CA MET A 246 -0.90 18.19 8.11
C MET A 246 -0.46 18.93 9.38
N SER A 247 -0.70 20.24 9.46
CA SER A 247 -0.41 21.01 10.67
C SER A 247 -1.25 20.55 11.86
N ASN A 248 -2.55 20.30 11.67
CA ASN A 248 -3.42 19.80 12.73
C ASN A 248 -2.94 18.43 13.24
N LEU A 249 -2.66 17.49 12.33
CA LEU A 249 -2.16 16.15 12.69
C LEU A 249 -0.83 16.21 13.44
N ARG A 250 0.10 17.07 12.98
CA ARG A 250 1.39 17.28 13.65
C ARG A 250 1.22 17.85 15.05
N ASN A 251 0.33 18.83 15.23
CA ASN A 251 0.08 19.45 16.53
C ASN A 251 -0.52 18.45 17.54
N GLU A 252 -1.35 17.51 17.06
CA GLU A 252 -1.94 16.45 17.88
C GLU A 252 -1.03 15.21 18.01
N GLY A 253 0.20 15.27 17.47
CA GLY A 253 1.18 14.19 17.56
C GLY A 253 0.81 12.92 16.80
N VAL A 254 -0.05 13.02 15.78
CA VAL A 254 -0.48 11.90 14.95
C VAL A 254 0.61 11.53 13.95
N LEU A 255 0.94 10.24 13.83
CA LEU A 255 1.77 9.76 12.74
C LEU A 255 0.98 9.84 11.43
N PHE A 256 1.47 10.63 10.48
CA PHE A 256 0.89 10.72 9.13
C PHE A 256 1.97 10.64 8.05
N GLY A 257 1.52 10.37 6.84
CA GLY A 257 2.34 10.43 5.64
C GLY A 257 1.67 11.23 4.53
N THR A 258 2.32 11.22 3.36
CA THR A 258 1.81 11.80 2.12
C THR A 258 1.48 10.70 1.11
N SER A 259 0.60 10.99 0.17
CA SER A 259 0.29 10.13 -0.97
C SER A 259 0.26 10.96 -2.23
N VAL A 260 1.05 10.58 -3.23
CA VAL A 260 1.24 11.33 -4.47
C VAL A 260 0.85 10.47 -5.65
N THR A 261 0.17 11.03 -6.65
CA THR A 261 0.06 10.37 -7.96
C THR A 261 1.06 10.98 -8.94
N ALA A 262 2.02 10.19 -9.38
CA ALA A 262 2.93 10.55 -10.46
C ALA A 262 2.20 10.50 -11.81
N THR A 263 2.32 11.59 -12.54
CA THR A 263 1.80 11.81 -13.88
C THR A 263 2.89 12.45 -14.73
N LYS A 264 2.70 12.46 -16.06
CA LYS A 264 3.55 13.27 -16.95
C LYS A 264 3.67 14.73 -16.53
N ASN A 265 2.65 15.28 -15.87
CA ASN A 265 2.55 16.72 -15.58
C ASN A 265 3.24 17.16 -14.28
N ASN A 266 3.60 16.23 -13.38
CA ASN A 266 4.29 16.56 -12.11
C ASN A 266 5.64 15.84 -11.95
N ILE A 267 6.09 15.13 -12.98
CA ILE A 267 7.32 14.35 -12.96
C ILE A 267 8.55 15.20 -12.60
N ASP A 268 8.66 16.42 -13.14
CA ASP A 268 9.79 17.32 -12.88
C ASP A 268 9.92 17.68 -11.39
N VAL A 269 8.79 17.83 -10.71
CA VAL A 269 8.74 18.10 -9.27
C VAL A 269 9.11 16.84 -8.49
N LEU A 270 8.68 15.66 -8.95
CA LEU A 270 8.98 14.37 -8.30
C LEU A 270 10.44 13.94 -8.48
N LEU A 271 11.13 14.37 -9.53
CA LEU A 271 12.56 14.11 -9.68
C LEU A 271 13.44 15.04 -8.82
N ASN A 272 12.84 16.05 -8.16
CA ASN A 272 13.55 17.05 -7.38
C ASN A 272 13.62 16.72 -5.88
N ASP A 273 14.82 16.75 -5.30
CA ASP A 273 15.05 16.57 -3.84
C ASP A 273 14.29 17.57 -2.97
N LYS A 274 14.03 18.79 -3.48
CA LYS A 274 13.34 19.84 -2.72
C LYS A 274 11.93 19.44 -2.30
N LEU A 275 11.22 18.67 -3.12
CA LEU A 275 9.90 18.17 -2.81
C LEU A 275 9.94 17.29 -1.55
N TYR A 276 10.82 16.31 -1.54
CA TYR A 276 10.95 15.36 -0.43
C TYR A 276 11.46 16.04 0.83
N SER A 277 12.46 16.92 0.70
CA SER A 277 12.96 17.71 1.82
C SER A 277 11.81 18.50 2.46
N TYR A 278 11.00 19.19 1.66
CA TYR A 278 9.85 19.94 2.15
C TYR A 278 8.85 19.05 2.91
N TYR A 279 8.45 17.90 2.37
CA TYR A 279 7.47 17.06 3.03
C TYR A 279 8.00 16.31 4.25
N PHE A 280 9.21 15.77 4.19
CA PHE A 280 9.79 15.00 5.29
C PHE A 280 10.36 15.88 6.41
N GLU A 281 10.97 17.02 6.07
CA GLU A 281 11.65 17.89 7.03
C GLU A 281 10.79 19.08 7.49
N ASN A 282 10.07 19.74 6.59
CA ASN A 282 9.26 20.90 6.97
C ASN A 282 7.87 20.47 7.44
N MET A 283 7.19 19.63 6.66
CA MET A 283 5.83 19.18 6.98
C MET A 283 5.82 18.05 8.01
N ARG A 284 6.94 17.32 8.16
CA ARG A 284 7.10 16.17 9.09
C ARG A 284 6.27 14.95 8.71
N SER A 285 6.08 14.74 7.41
CA SER A 285 5.60 13.46 6.87
C SER A 285 6.54 12.33 7.31
N SER A 286 5.99 11.21 7.80
CA SER A 286 6.79 10.06 8.25
C SER A 286 7.08 9.04 7.15
N TYR A 287 6.27 9.05 6.09
CA TYR A 287 6.41 8.25 4.88
C TYR A 287 5.75 8.96 3.72
N MET A 288 6.02 8.53 2.50
CA MET A 288 5.32 8.96 1.29
C MET A 288 4.94 7.74 0.47
N TRP A 289 3.67 7.62 0.09
CA TRP A 289 3.24 6.72 -0.96
C TRP A 289 3.34 7.45 -2.30
N LEU A 290 3.90 6.78 -3.30
CA LEU A 290 3.92 7.27 -4.67
C LEU A 290 3.22 6.23 -5.54
N PHE A 291 2.15 6.64 -6.19
CA PHE A 291 1.41 5.84 -7.15
C PHE A 291 1.61 6.43 -8.53
N GLN A 292 1.88 5.62 -9.54
CA GLN A 292 1.81 6.07 -10.92
C GLN A 292 0.34 6.14 -11.34
N TYR A 293 0.00 7.14 -12.17
CA TYR A 293 -1.34 7.22 -12.74
C TYR A 293 -1.64 5.97 -13.58
N MET A 294 -2.76 5.33 -13.26
CA MET A 294 -3.36 4.25 -14.04
C MET A 294 -4.50 4.83 -14.88
N PRO A 295 -4.59 4.49 -16.18
CA PRO A 295 -5.65 4.98 -17.06
C PRO A 295 -6.97 4.23 -16.81
N ILE A 296 -7.49 4.34 -15.59
CA ILE A 296 -8.75 3.70 -15.16
C ILE A 296 -9.63 4.73 -14.46
N GLY A 297 -10.89 4.36 -14.18
CA GLY A 297 -11.81 5.20 -13.46
C GLY A 297 -12.37 6.31 -14.35
N ARG A 298 -12.21 7.57 -13.94
CA ARG A 298 -12.86 8.70 -14.60
C ARG A 298 -12.28 8.90 -16.00
N LYS A 299 -12.94 8.29 -17.00
CA LYS A 299 -12.55 8.27 -18.42
C LYS A 299 -11.08 7.86 -18.57
N PHE A 300 -10.84 6.64 -19.02
CA PHE A 300 -9.46 6.21 -19.27
C PHE A 300 -8.78 7.14 -20.29
N THR A 301 -7.54 7.51 -20.02
CA THR A 301 -6.69 8.27 -20.94
C THR A 301 -5.24 7.90 -20.66
N THR A 302 -4.44 7.68 -21.69
CA THR A 302 -3.00 7.43 -21.55
C THR A 302 -2.18 8.72 -21.49
N ASP A 303 -2.81 9.89 -21.62
CA ASP A 303 -2.16 11.20 -21.67
C ASP A 303 -1.47 11.57 -20.36
N LEU A 304 -2.01 11.11 -19.23
CA LEU A 304 -1.46 11.39 -17.90
C LEU A 304 -0.46 10.33 -17.43
N MET A 305 -0.42 9.16 -18.09
CA MET A 305 0.52 8.10 -17.73
C MET A 305 1.94 8.56 -17.91
N LEU A 306 2.82 8.24 -16.97
CA LEU A 306 4.26 8.40 -17.17
C LEU A 306 4.71 7.71 -18.46
N THR A 307 5.73 8.25 -19.11
CA THR A 307 6.45 7.49 -20.15
C THR A 307 7.32 6.40 -19.50
N PRO A 308 7.73 5.38 -20.28
CA PRO A 308 8.67 4.36 -19.80
C PRO A 308 9.97 4.94 -19.21
N GLU A 309 10.53 5.98 -19.86
CA GLU A 309 11.73 6.67 -19.42
C GLU A 309 11.51 7.39 -18.08
N GLN A 310 10.41 8.13 -17.96
CA GLN A 310 10.02 8.81 -16.73
C GLN A 310 9.83 7.85 -15.55
N ARG A 311 9.23 6.67 -15.80
CA ARG A 311 9.13 5.62 -14.78
C ARG A 311 10.50 5.15 -14.32
N PHE A 312 11.42 4.93 -15.25
CA PHE A 312 12.78 4.48 -14.91
C PHE A 312 13.59 5.55 -14.17
N GLU A 313 13.41 6.84 -14.54
CA GLU A 313 13.99 7.96 -13.79
C GLU A 313 13.45 8.02 -12.35
N LEU A 314 12.14 7.81 -12.16
CA LEU A 314 11.55 7.68 -10.82
C LEU A 314 12.09 6.48 -10.05
N PHE A 315 12.34 5.35 -10.71
CA PHE A 315 12.98 4.20 -10.07
C PHE A 315 14.38 4.57 -9.54
N ARG A 316 15.20 5.25 -10.34
CA ARG A 316 16.52 5.73 -9.89
C ARG A 316 16.43 6.74 -8.75
N LYS A 317 15.48 7.67 -8.86
CA LYS A 317 15.18 8.64 -7.81
C LYS A 317 14.79 7.95 -6.51
N TRP A 318 13.90 6.96 -6.59
CA TRP A 318 13.45 6.17 -5.46
C TRP A 318 14.61 5.46 -4.75
N GLN A 319 15.52 4.82 -5.51
CA GLN A 319 16.72 4.20 -4.94
C GLN A 319 17.58 5.23 -4.18
N GLN A 320 17.76 6.43 -4.76
CA GLN A 320 18.51 7.53 -4.14
C GLN A 320 17.87 7.96 -2.81
N LEU A 321 16.55 8.14 -2.79
CA LEU A 321 15.81 8.59 -1.60
C LEU A 321 15.95 7.60 -0.44
N LEU A 322 15.85 6.29 -0.70
CA LEU A 322 16.02 5.26 0.33
C LEU A 322 17.47 5.15 0.81
N LYS A 323 18.43 5.16 -0.11
CA LYS A 323 19.84 4.87 0.17
C LYS A 323 20.59 6.07 0.76
N GLU A 324 20.43 7.24 0.18
CA GLU A 324 21.23 8.44 0.50
C GLU A 324 20.50 9.35 1.48
N LYS A 325 19.20 9.59 1.27
CA LYS A 325 18.42 10.53 2.07
C LYS A 325 17.74 9.88 3.27
N GLU A 326 17.57 8.57 3.25
CA GLU A 326 16.89 7.79 4.29
C GLU A 326 15.43 8.23 4.50
N TRP A 327 14.79 8.73 3.45
CA TRP A 327 13.37 9.06 3.42
C TRP A 327 12.58 7.88 2.84
N PHE A 328 11.57 7.42 3.58
CA PHE A 328 10.80 6.26 3.14
C PHE A 328 9.73 6.65 2.14
N VAL A 329 10.00 6.34 0.87
CA VAL A 329 9.02 6.42 -0.21
C VAL A 329 8.65 5.01 -0.64
N ALA A 330 7.36 4.68 -0.52
CA ALA A 330 6.78 3.47 -1.04
C ALA A 330 6.19 3.78 -2.43
N ASP A 331 7.04 3.68 -3.46
CA ASP A 331 6.60 3.75 -4.85
C ASP A 331 5.95 2.42 -5.24
N PHE A 332 4.63 2.39 -5.42
CA PHE A 332 3.84 1.17 -5.50
C PHE A 332 4.33 0.17 -6.56
N TRP A 333 4.86 0.66 -7.69
CA TRP A 333 5.42 -0.20 -8.74
C TRP A 333 6.93 -0.35 -8.62
N ASN A 334 7.68 0.75 -8.46
CA ASN A 334 9.15 0.71 -8.45
C ASN A 334 9.72 0.05 -7.18
N SER A 335 8.93 -0.08 -6.11
CA SER A 335 9.36 -0.72 -4.86
C SER A 335 9.17 -2.23 -4.82
N ALA A 336 8.85 -2.88 -5.94
CA ALA A 336 8.55 -4.30 -5.99
C ALA A 336 9.67 -5.23 -5.52
N ILE A 337 10.93 -4.77 -5.54
CA ILE A 337 12.06 -5.46 -4.91
C ILE A 337 11.86 -5.62 -3.39
N LEU A 338 11.18 -4.67 -2.73
CA LEU A 338 10.87 -4.72 -1.31
C LEU A 338 9.82 -5.79 -0.98
N SER A 339 8.90 -6.06 -1.92
CA SER A 339 7.74 -6.95 -1.74
C SER A 339 7.87 -8.30 -2.43
N ASP A 340 9.01 -8.57 -3.09
CA ASP A 340 9.24 -9.75 -3.92
C ASP A 340 8.23 -9.87 -5.08
N GLY A 341 7.99 -8.75 -5.77
CA GLY A 341 7.08 -8.65 -6.91
C GLY A 341 5.70 -8.11 -6.56
N CYS A 342 4.72 -8.31 -7.45
CA CYS A 342 3.36 -7.80 -7.32
C CYS A 342 2.74 -8.32 -6.03
N ILE A 343 1.90 -7.54 -5.36
CA ILE A 343 1.27 -7.91 -4.09
C ILE A 343 -0.23 -8.21 -4.23
N SER A 344 -0.77 -8.29 -5.46
CA SER A 344 -2.20 -8.51 -5.73
C SER A 344 -2.64 -9.97 -5.60
N CYS A 345 -3.92 -10.23 -5.87
CA CYS A 345 -4.52 -11.58 -5.93
C CYS A 345 -4.47 -12.34 -4.60
N ALA A 346 -4.46 -11.62 -3.47
CA ALA A 346 -4.43 -12.20 -2.13
C ALA A 346 -3.34 -13.30 -1.95
N ARG A 347 -2.21 -13.18 -2.64
CA ARG A 347 -1.10 -14.13 -2.42
C ARG A 347 -0.58 -14.04 -0.99
N SER A 348 0.17 -15.03 -0.55
CA SER A 348 0.91 -14.96 0.73
C SER A 348 1.76 -13.68 0.77
N GLY A 349 1.53 -12.86 1.79
CA GLY A 349 2.20 -11.56 1.94
C GLY A 349 1.62 -10.40 1.09
N GLY A 350 0.59 -10.65 0.29
CA GLY A 350 -0.07 -9.68 -0.58
C GLY A 350 -1.34 -9.08 0.02
N TYR A 351 -2.27 -8.66 -0.85
CA TYR A 351 -3.54 -8.06 -0.49
C TYR A 351 -4.65 -8.31 -1.53
N PHE A 352 -5.86 -7.90 -1.18
CA PHE A 352 -7.01 -7.79 -2.06
C PHE A 352 -7.82 -6.54 -1.69
N TYR A 353 -8.75 -6.16 -2.55
CA TYR A 353 -9.54 -4.94 -2.46
C TYR A 353 -11.04 -5.23 -2.45
N ILE A 354 -11.81 -4.49 -1.64
CA ILE A 354 -13.27 -4.49 -1.67
C ILE A 354 -13.78 -3.05 -1.86
N ASP A 355 -14.60 -2.82 -2.88
CA ASP A 355 -15.17 -1.50 -3.17
C ASP A 355 -16.48 -1.21 -2.41
N TRP A 356 -17.01 0.00 -2.61
CA TRP A 356 -18.25 0.51 -2.02
C TRP A 356 -19.51 -0.26 -2.48
N ASN A 357 -19.42 -1.03 -3.56
CA ASN A 357 -20.49 -1.91 -4.05
C ASN A 357 -20.40 -3.32 -3.44
N GLY A 358 -19.26 -3.65 -2.82
CA GLY A 358 -18.95 -4.97 -2.27
C GLY A 358 -18.22 -5.88 -3.26
N ASN A 359 -17.73 -5.35 -4.38
CA ASN A 359 -16.99 -6.12 -5.38
C ASN A 359 -15.62 -6.51 -4.83
N ILE A 360 -15.25 -7.79 -4.92
CA ILE A 360 -13.97 -8.31 -4.43
C ILE A 360 -12.98 -8.38 -5.59
N MET A 361 -11.93 -7.57 -5.53
CA MET A 361 -10.95 -7.39 -6.60
C MET A 361 -9.53 -7.78 -6.16
N PRO A 362 -8.68 -8.27 -7.08
CA PRO A 362 -7.30 -8.61 -6.73
C PRO A 362 -6.42 -7.41 -6.33
N CYS A 363 -6.78 -6.20 -6.75
CA CYS A 363 -5.99 -4.97 -6.60
C CYS A 363 -6.89 -3.76 -6.79
N VAL A 364 -6.63 -2.65 -6.10
CA VAL A 364 -7.32 -1.35 -6.30
C VAL A 364 -7.19 -0.85 -7.75
N PHE A 365 -6.13 -1.23 -8.45
CA PHE A 365 -5.86 -0.84 -9.83
C PHE A 365 -6.37 -1.84 -10.88
N ILE A 366 -7.12 -2.86 -10.45
CA ILE A 366 -7.77 -3.83 -11.33
C ILE A 366 -9.28 -3.66 -11.13
N PRO A 367 -9.97 -2.82 -11.94
CA PRO A 367 -11.38 -2.48 -11.76
C PRO A 367 -12.31 -3.58 -12.31
N TYR A 368 -11.99 -4.83 -11.97
CA TYR A 368 -12.71 -6.01 -12.43
C TYR A 368 -12.80 -7.05 -11.32
N TYR A 369 -13.93 -7.72 -11.22
CA TYR A 369 -14.22 -8.67 -10.15
C TYR A 369 -14.93 -9.93 -10.67
N LYS A 370 -14.99 -10.95 -9.80
CA LYS A 370 -15.75 -12.18 -10.02
C LYS A 370 -16.89 -12.33 -9.02
N ASP A 371 -16.60 -12.00 -7.77
CA ASP A 371 -17.51 -12.19 -6.66
C ASP A 371 -17.84 -10.86 -5.98
N ASN A 372 -19.07 -10.72 -5.52
CA ASN A 372 -19.54 -9.63 -4.70
C ASN A 372 -19.86 -10.14 -3.27
N VAL A 373 -19.42 -9.40 -2.26
CA VAL A 373 -19.59 -9.73 -0.84
C VAL A 373 -21.06 -9.96 -0.48
N LYS A 374 -21.97 -9.12 -0.99
CA LYS A 374 -23.41 -9.20 -0.66
C LYS A 374 -23.99 -10.53 -1.13
N ASP A 375 -23.62 -10.95 -2.35
CA ASP A 375 -24.05 -12.23 -2.93
C ASP A 375 -23.45 -13.42 -2.20
N LEU A 376 -22.17 -13.35 -1.80
CA LEU A 376 -21.53 -14.40 -1.01
C LEU A 376 -22.26 -14.58 0.33
N PHE A 377 -22.51 -13.48 1.04
CA PHE A 377 -23.16 -13.52 2.34
C PHE A 377 -24.59 -14.06 2.25
N GLN A 378 -25.35 -13.70 1.22
CA GLN A 378 -26.69 -14.27 0.98
C GLN A 378 -26.65 -15.78 0.73
N LYS A 379 -25.58 -16.27 0.09
CA LYS A 379 -25.35 -17.71 -0.18
C LYS A 379 -24.73 -18.46 1.00
N GLY A 380 -24.56 -17.82 2.17
CA GLY A 380 -23.87 -18.40 3.32
C GLY A 380 -22.37 -18.62 3.11
N LYS A 381 -21.79 -17.99 2.08
CA LYS A 381 -20.36 -17.98 1.78
C LYS A 381 -19.66 -16.83 2.48
N LYS A 382 -18.34 -16.85 2.46
CA LYS A 382 -17.43 -15.91 3.11
C LYS A 382 -16.56 -15.19 2.08
N ILE A 383 -15.96 -14.06 2.45
CA ILE A 383 -15.07 -13.29 1.57
C ILE A 383 -13.87 -14.12 1.10
N GLN A 384 -13.38 -15.03 1.94
CA GLN A 384 -12.26 -15.90 1.60
C GLN A 384 -12.57 -16.86 0.46
N ASP A 385 -13.85 -17.22 0.23
CA ASP A 385 -14.23 -18.09 -0.89
C ASP A 385 -13.92 -17.41 -2.24
N ALA A 386 -14.10 -16.09 -2.34
CA ALA A 386 -13.75 -15.32 -3.54
C ALA A 386 -12.24 -15.27 -3.82
N LEU A 387 -11.42 -15.38 -2.78
CA LEU A 387 -9.96 -15.37 -2.91
C LEU A 387 -9.43 -16.65 -3.58
N PHE A 388 -10.29 -17.66 -3.78
CA PHE A 388 -9.99 -18.88 -4.53
C PHE A 388 -10.81 -19.01 -5.81
N SER A 389 -11.46 -17.92 -6.26
CA SER A 389 -11.96 -17.84 -7.64
C SER A 389 -10.83 -18.05 -8.65
N ASP A 390 -11.21 -18.44 -9.86
CA ASP A 390 -10.31 -18.62 -11.00
C ASP A 390 -9.43 -17.38 -11.25
N PHE A 391 -10.00 -16.19 -11.12
CA PHE A 391 -9.28 -14.94 -11.34
C PHE A 391 -8.16 -14.73 -10.33
N PHE A 392 -8.43 -14.97 -9.06
CA PHE A 392 -7.42 -14.90 -8.01
C PHE A 392 -6.37 -16.02 -8.15
N ALA A 393 -6.81 -17.26 -8.43
CA ALA A 393 -5.92 -18.41 -8.57
C ALA A 393 -4.95 -18.25 -9.75
N LYS A 394 -5.46 -17.97 -10.96
CA LYS A 394 -4.64 -17.79 -12.16
C LYS A 394 -3.70 -16.59 -12.04
N GLY A 395 -4.15 -15.50 -11.42
CA GLY A 395 -3.30 -14.36 -11.12
C GLY A 395 -2.14 -14.71 -10.18
N ARG A 396 -2.40 -15.54 -9.15
CA ARG A 396 -1.32 -16.06 -8.28
C ARG A 396 -0.38 -17.01 -9.02
N ASP A 397 -0.90 -17.90 -9.87
CA ASP A 397 -0.08 -18.84 -10.63
C ASP A 397 0.88 -18.10 -11.57
N TRP A 398 0.38 -17.08 -12.28
CA TRP A 398 1.22 -16.21 -13.09
C TRP A 398 2.29 -15.51 -12.25
N GLN A 399 1.91 -14.93 -11.10
CA GLN A 399 2.86 -14.25 -10.21
C GLN A 399 3.95 -15.21 -9.70
N ASN A 400 3.58 -16.44 -9.34
CA ASN A 400 4.53 -17.44 -8.86
C ASN A 400 5.52 -17.85 -9.96
N GLY A 401 5.02 -18.12 -11.17
CA GLY A 401 5.87 -18.42 -12.32
C GLY A 401 6.80 -17.26 -12.69
N TYR A 402 6.29 -16.02 -12.63
CA TYR A 402 7.07 -14.82 -12.92
C TYR A 402 8.18 -14.58 -11.87
N ARG A 403 7.88 -14.84 -10.59
CA ARG A 403 8.87 -14.74 -9.50
C ARG A 403 9.97 -15.78 -9.61
N ASN A 404 9.61 -17.01 -9.98
CA ASN A 404 10.58 -18.09 -10.23
C ASN A 404 9.93 -19.25 -10.99
N SER A 405 10.38 -19.48 -12.23
CA SER A 405 10.05 -20.68 -13.00
C SER A 405 11.32 -21.48 -13.25
N ASN A 406 11.54 -22.56 -12.47
CA ASN A 406 12.69 -23.47 -12.58
C ASN A 406 14.06 -22.75 -12.57
N GLY A 407 14.23 -21.75 -11.71
CA GLY A 407 15.45 -20.95 -11.60
C GLY A 407 15.52 -19.76 -12.55
N ASN A 408 14.52 -19.57 -13.42
CA ASN A 408 14.40 -18.37 -14.24
C ASN A 408 13.43 -17.38 -13.56
N GLN A 409 13.99 -16.27 -13.08
CA GLN A 409 13.26 -15.16 -12.46
C GLN A 409 12.96 -14.08 -13.51
N GLY A 410 11.70 -13.63 -13.56
CA GLY A 410 11.26 -12.48 -14.35
C GLY A 410 11.87 -11.17 -13.87
N ASN A 411 11.70 -10.09 -14.64
CA ASN A 411 12.19 -8.77 -14.26
C ASN A 411 11.33 -8.20 -13.11
N MET A 412 11.84 -8.22 -11.88
CA MET A 412 11.08 -7.71 -10.72
C MET A 412 10.96 -6.17 -10.68
N LEU A 413 11.52 -5.43 -11.64
CA LEU A 413 11.20 -4.01 -11.89
C LEU A 413 9.87 -3.84 -12.66
N MET A 414 9.43 -4.91 -13.33
CA MET A 414 8.18 -5.04 -14.08
C MET A 414 7.27 -6.13 -13.47
N PRO A 415 6.90 -6.04 -12.19
CA PRO A 415 6.22 -7.13 -11.49
C PRO A 415 4.73 -7.28 -11.82
N CYS A 416 4.07 -6.23 -12.33
CA CYS A 416 2.63 -6.07 -12.26
C CYS A 416 1.94 -6.63 -13.50
N PHE A 417 1.12 -7.67 -13.35
CA PHE A 417 0.51 -8.31 -14.51
C PHE A 417 -0.50 -7.45 -15.26
N ILE A 418 -1.11 -6.42 -14.65
CA ILE A 418 -1.99 -5.48 -15.36
C ILE A 418 -1.25 -4.28 -15.97
N ARG A 419 -0.17 -3.81 -15.32
CA ARG A 419 0.52 -2.57 -15.67
C ARG A 419 1.78 -2.77 -16.51
N ASP A 420 2.41 -3.93 -16.36
CA ASP A 420 3.72 -4.26 -16.95
C ASP A 420 3.65 -5.47 -17.89
N HIS A 421 2.52 -6.18 -17.91
CA HIS A 421 2.25 -7.37 -18.74
C HIS A 421 0.79 -7.40 -19.20
N HIS A 422 0.29 -6.31 -19.74
CA HIS A 422 -1.12 -6.08 -20.03
C HIS A 422 -1.77 -7.19 -20.87
N GLN A 423 -1.03 -7.76 -21.82
CA GLN A 423 -1.49 -8.91 -22.61
C GLN A 423 -1.81 -10.15 -21.75
N GLU A 424 -1.01 -10.41 -20.72
CA GLU A 424 -1.26 -11.50 -19.76
C GLU A 424 -2.46 -11.19 -18.87
N PHE A 425 -2.64 -9.92 -18.49
CA PHE A 425 -3.87 -9.50 -17.82
C PHE A 425 -5.11 -9.75 -18.68
N LEU A 426 -5.11 -9.41 -19.97
CA LEU A 426 -6.24 -9.67 -20.86
C LEU A 426 -6.53 -11.16 -21.00
N ARG A 427 -5.48 -11.98 -21.21
CA ARG A 427 -5.62 -13.44 -21.28
C ARG A 427 -6.30 -13.98 -20.02
N ILE A 428 -5.81 -13.60 -18.84
CA ILE A 428 -6.35 -14.09 -17.57
C ILE A 428 -7.76 -13.54 -17.33
N ALA A 429 -7.93 -12.22 -17.37
CA ALA A 429 -9.16 -11.55 -16.93
C ALA A 429 -10.30 -11.71 -17.94
N ARG A 430 -10.04 -11.44 -19.22
CA ARG A 430 -11.06 -11.42 -20.28
C ARG A 430 -11.27 -12.80 -20.87
N ASP A 431 -10.20 -13.45 -21.31
CA ASP A 431 -10.30 -14.64 -22.17
C ASP A 431 -10.50 -15.92 -21.36
N GLU A 432 -9.90 -16.04 -20.18
CA GLU A 432 -9.97 -17.26 -19.35
C GLU A 432 -10.96 -17.16 -18.20
N CYS A 433 -10.98 -16.01 -17.51
CA CYS A 433 -11.86 -15.84 -16.36
C CYS A 433 -13.22 -15.27 -16.76
N HIS A 434 -13.32 -14.35 -17.72
CA HIS A 434 -14.54 -13.59 -17.98
C HIS A 434 -15.00 -12.84 -16.72
N VAL A 435 -14.18 -11.87 -16.30
CA VAL A 435 -14.46 -10.98 -15.16
C VAL A 435 -15.56 -9.97 -15.49
N LEU A 436 -16.20 -9.43 -14.45
CA LEU A 436 -17.17 -8.35 -14.54
C LEU A 436 -16.49 -6.99 -14.30
N PRO A 437 -16.87 -5.93 -15.04
CA PRO A 437 -16.35 -4.58 -14.82
C PRO A 437 -16.92 -3.95 -13.54
N GLU A 438 -16.10 -3.17 -12.82
CA GLU A 438 -16.51 -2.40 -11.62
C GLU A 438 -17.62 -1.40 -11.93
N ASP A 439 -17.51 -0.71 -13.07
CA ASP A 439 -18.47 0.26 -13.57
C ASP A 439 -18.38 0.39 -15.10
N ALA A 440 -19.24 1.25 -15.68
CA ALA A 440 -19.33 1.45 -17.13
C ALA A 440 -18.01 1.93 -17.76
N ALA A 441 -17.16 2.64 -17.02
CA ALA A 441 -15.87 3.09 -17.57
C ALA A 441 -14.87 1.93 -17.66
N ALA A 442 -14.92 0.98 -16.72
CA ALA A 442 -14.16 -0.27 -16.82
C ALA A 442 -14.68 -1.16 -17.95
N GLU A 443 -15.99 -1.19 -18.18
CA GLU A 443 -16.59 -1.90 -19.33
C GLU A 443 -16.10 -1.32 -20.66
N GLU A 444 -16.20 0.00 -20.83
CA GLU A 444 -15.70 0.70 -22.03
C GLU A 444 -14.21 0.44 -22.26
N ALA A 445 -13.39 0.49 -21.20
CA ALA A 445 -11.95 0.24 -21.29
C ALA A 445 -11.61 -1.21 -21.68
N MET A 446 -12.44 -2.20 -21.33
CA MET A 446 -12.21 -3.61 -21.67
C MET A 446 -12.48 -3.92 -23.16
N GLU A 447 -13.29 -3.09 -23.81
CA GLU A 447 -13.66 -3.25 -25.22
C GLU A 447 -12.84 -2.33 -26.17
N ASP A 448 -12.04 -1.42 -25.61
CA ASP A 448 -11.27 -0.45 -26.39
C ASP A 448 -9.91 -1.04 -26.84
N ALA A 449 -9.79 -1.32 -28.14
CA ALA A 449 -8.58 -1.90 -28.72
C ALA A 449 -7.37 -0.95 -28.69
N ASP A 450 -7.59 0.36 -28.84
CA ASP A 450 -6.51 1.36 -28.84
C ASP A 450 -5.94 1.55 -27.43
N TYR A 451 -6.81 1.51 -26.42
CA TYR A 451 -6.43 1.48 -25.02
C TYR A 451 -5.51 0.29 -24.70
N HIS A 452 -5.89 -0.91 -25.13
CA HIS A 452 -5.07 -2.10 -24.92
C HIS A 452 -3.75 -2.04 -25.69
N ALA A 453 -3.77 -1.59 -26.95
CA ALA A 453 -2.57 -1.43 -27.76
C ALA A 453 -1.58 -0.46 -27.13
N ALA A 454 -2.05 0.68 -26.61
CA ALA A 454 -1.20 1.66 -25.94
C ALA A 454 -0.54 1.11 -24.66
N LEU A 455 -1.26 0.28 -23.89
CA LEU A 455 -0.70 -0.37 -22.70
C LEU A 455 0.35 -1.43 -23.03
N MET A 456 0.11 -2.24 -24.07
CA MET A 456 1.08 -3.22 -24.53
C MET A 456 2.34 -2.56 -25.13
N GLU A 457 2.18 -1.48 -25.89
CA GLU A 457 3.31 -0.68 -26.40
C GLU A 457 4.14 -0.10 -25.24
N PHE A 458 3.49 0.37 -24.18
CA PHE A 458 4.17 0.81 -22.98
C PHE A 458 5.03 -0.30 -22.36
N ASP A 459 4.48 -1.52 -22.24
CA ASP A 459 5.17 -2.67 -21.65
C ASP A 459 6.44 -3.02 -22.43
N GLU A 460 6.35 -3.07 -23.76
CA GLU A 460 7.48 -3.36 -24.65
C GLU A 460 8.61 -2.33 -24.50
N LYS A 461 8.25 -1.04 -24.52
CA LYS A 461 9.23 0.05 -24.35
C LYS A 461 9.86 0.05 -22.97
N LEU A 462 9.07 -0.18 -21.93
CA LEU A 462 9.59 -0.26 -20.56
C LEU A 462 10.55 -1.43 -20.42
N LYS A 463 10.21 -2.60 -20.98
CA LYS A 463 11.09 -3.76 -20.97
C LYS A 463 12.44 -3.45 -21.61
N ALA A 464 12.47 -2.78 -22.76
CA ALA A 464 13.72 -2.40 -23.42
C ALA A 464 14.62 -1.51 -22.55
N ILE A 465 14.04 -0.70 -21.66
CA ILE A 465 14.76 0.20 -20.74
C ILE A 465 15.21 -0.51 -19.46
N GLU A 466 14.31 -1.26 -18.82
CA GLU A 466 14.55 -1.84 -17.50
C GLU A 466 15.30 -3.18 -17.54
N GLU A 467 15.17 -3.96 -18.62
CA GLU A 467 15.79 -5.29 -18.73
C GLU A 467 17.34 -5.25 -18.65
N PRO A 468 18.05 -4.30 -19.29
CA PRO A 468 19.48 -4.14 -19.09
C PRO A 468 19.86 -3.90 -17.62
N CYS A 469 19.14 -3.00 -16.93
CA CYS A 469 19.36 -2.69 -15.51
C CYS A 469 19.08 -3.91 -14.62
N TRP A 470 17.96 -4.60 -14.86
CA TRP A 470 17.62 -5.82 -14.16
C TRP A 470 18.73 -6.86 -14.27
N ASN A 471 19.18 -7.16 -15.50
CA ASN A 471 20.19 -8.17 -15.76
C ASN A 471 21.56 -7.81 -15.15
N SER A 472 21.94 -6.53 -15.13
CA SER A 472 23.23 -6.10 -14.59
C SER A 472 23.24 -5.93 -13.07
N GLU A 473 22.15 -5.45 -12.49
CA GLU A 473 22.12 -5.04 -11.08
C GLU A 473 21.38 -6.01 -10.17
N PHE A 474 20.34 -6.70 -10.64
CA PHE A 474 19.39 -7.38 -9.76
C PHE A 474 19.19 -8.86 -10.03
N LYS A 475 19.36 -9.31 -11.26
CA LYS A 475 19.21 -10.71 -11.62
C LYS A 475 20.32 -11.54 -10.99
N MET A 476 19.95 -12.69 -10.44
CA MET A 476 20.94 -13.66 -9.94
C MET A 476 21.81 -14.15 -11.09
N ASN A 477 23.14 -14.15 -10.89
CA ASN A 477 24.08 -14.68 -11.88
C ASN A 477 24.23 -16.19 -11.65
N PRO A 478 23.86 -17.07 -12.60
CA PRO A 478 23.87 -18.53 -12.39
C PRO A 478 25.25 -19.12 -12.04
N LYS A 479 26.33 -18.36 -12.28
CA LYS A 479 27.72 -18.76 -11.98
C LYS A 479 28.09 -18.71 -10.49
N ASN A 480 27.16 -18.29 -9.62
CA ASN A 480 27.36 -18.21 -8.17
C ASN A 480 26.56 -19.28 -7.39
N ILE A 481 26.09 -20.33 -8.07
CA ILE A 481 25.45 -21.51 -7.47
C ILE A 481 26.48 -22.61 -7.30
#